data_AF-A0A948IH46-F1
#
_entry.id   AF-A0A948IH46-F1
#
_cell.length_a   1.000
_cell.length_b   1.000
_cell.length_c   1.000
_cell.angle_alpha   90.00
_cell.angle_beta   90.00
_cell.angle_gamma   90.00
#
_symmetry.space_group_name_H-M   'P 1'
#
loop_
_entity.id
_entity.type
_entity.pdbx_description
1 polymer ?
#
loop_
_entity_poly.entity_id
_entity_poly.type
_entity_poly.pdbx_seq_one_letter_code
_entity_poly.pdbx_strand_id
1 'polypeptide(L)'
;MSELRFNPQTVGRLHYGFARQNQVLCLDAQSELWRLAFSPRTPSHALIEAQRVAPCPIDWVFCEDAVVLEKTINQAYSNQETSAAAVADEVAGDLDLDQLMQDIPAVEDLLETEDDAPIIRMINALLTQASRDGASDIHIEAFETHSAVRFRVDGTLRDVLQPRRELHSALISRIKIMASLDIAEKRLPQDGRITLRIGGKPMDVRVSTLPTGHGERAVLRLLDKEAGKLELSRLGMPEHTLKEMDRLCNMPHGIILVTGPTGSGKTTTLYAALSRIDSSTTNVMTVEDPVEYDLPGISQTPVNAKIDMTFAKALRAILRQDPDVIMIGEIRDLETAQIAVQASLTGHLVLATLHTNDSVSAVTRLVDMGVEPFLLSSSLLGVLAQRLVRRLCPNCKTSTVDEQGHTHWHANGCDQCGHTGYIGRTGVYELFTIDDELRTMVHNENSEAEMRQRAQAKGMKNMREDGQRWVQSGTTTLEELLRVTRD
;
A
#
# COMPACT_ATOMS: atom_id res chain seq x y z
N MET A 1 14.19 27.50 0.56
CA MET A 1 13.02 27.20 -0.29
C MET A 1 11.79 27.70 0.46
N SER A 2 11.26 28.86 0.10
CA SER A 2 10.06 29.41 0.72
C SER A 2 8.85 28.60 0.27
N GLU A 3 8.21 27.86 1.18
CA GLU A 3 6.95 27.19 0.90
C GLU A 3 5.88 28.23 0.54
N LEU A 4 5.28 28.10 -0.63
CA LEU A 4 4.13 28.89 -1.04
C LEU A 4 2.94 28.50 -0.15
N ARG A 5 2.53 29.42 0.74
CA ARG A 5 1.35 29.23 1.59
C ARG A 5 0.11 29.61 0.81
N PHE A 6 -0.89 28.74 0.84
CA PHE A 6 -2.19 28.95 0.20
C PHE A 6 -3.34 28.75 1.20
N ASN A 7 -4.48 29.36 0.93
CA ASN A 7 -5.72 29.24 1.69
C ASN A 7 -6.64 28.19 1.03
N PRO A 8 -6.85 27.02 1.66
CA PRO A 8 -7.63 25.92 1.06
C PRO A 8 -9.06 26.29 0.65
N GLN A 9 -9.67 27.29 1.30
CA GLN A 9 -11.05 27.70 1.01
C GLN A 9 -11.18 28.50 -0.30
N THR A 10 -10.08 29.08 -0.78
CA THR A 10 -10.09 30.03 -1.89
C THR A 10 -9.31 29.55 -3.11
N VAL A 11 -8.49 28.50 -2.98
CA VAL A 11 -7.73 27.88 -4.09
C VAL A 11 -8.61 27.54 -5.29
N GLY A 12 -9.82 27.01 -5.06
CA GLY A 12 -10.77 26.60 -6.11
C GLY A 12 -11.40 27.75 -6.91
N ARG A 13 -11.03 29.00 -6.65
CA ARG A 13 -11.46 30.15 -7.47
C ARG A 13 -10.86 30.12 -8.88
N LEU A 14 -9.76 29.41 -9.06
CA LEU A 14 -9.26 29.00 -10.39
C LEU A 14 -9.52 27.51 -10.58
N HIS A 15 -9.90 27.10 -11.79
CA HIS A 15 -10.11 25.70 -12.12
C HIS A 15 -8.78 24.92 -12.11
N TYR A 16 -8.77 23.68 -11.63
CA TYR A 16 -7.54 22.86 -11.55
C TYR A 16 -6.86 22.69 -12.90
N GLY A 17 -7.63 22.35 -13.96
CA GLY A 17 -7.08 22.19 -15.30
C GLY A 17 -6.38 23.46 -15.81
N PHE A 18 -6.98 24.63 -15.58
CA PHE A 18 -6.37 25.92 -15.92
C PHE A 18 -5.10 26.17 -15.10
N ALA A 19 -5.17 25.96 -13.79
CA ALA A 19 -4.05 26.17 -12.86
C ALA A 19 -2.84 25.30 -13.22
N ARG A 20 -3.08 24.01 -13.46
CA ARG A 20 -2.05 23.03 -13.82
C ARG A 20 -1.44 23.29 -15.19
N GLN A 21 -2.27 23.43 -16.22
CA GLN A 21 -1.81 23.60 -17.61
C GLN A 21 -1.01 24.89 -17.79
N ASN A 22 -1.40 25.94 -17.07
CA ASN A 22 -0.79 27.26 -17.19
C ASN A 22 0.18 27.61 -16.08
N GLN A 23 0.40 26.73 -15.10
CA GLN A 23 1.27 26.97 -13.95
C GLN A 23 0.89 28.26 -13.19
N VAL A 24 -0.38 28.41 -12.85
CA VAL A 24 -0.91 29.54 -12.06
C VAL A 24 -1.67 29.00 -10.86
N LEU A 25 -1.40 29.49 -9.65
CA LEU A 25 -2.07 29.04 -8.43
C LEU A 25 -2.75 30.20 -7.72
N CYS A 26 -4.00 30.03 -7.28
CA CYS A 26 -4.61 30.95 -6.33
C CYS A 26 -4.10 30.65 -4.90
N LEU A 27 -3.31 31.57 -4.34
CA LEU A 27 -2.81 31.47 -2.97
C LEU A 27 -3.85 31.95 -1.96
N ASP A 28 -4.55 33.04 -2.26
CA ASP A 28 -5.69 33.51 -1.47
C ASP A 28 -6.61 34.36 -2.33
N ALA A 29 -7.90 34.37 -2.03
CA ALA A 29 -8.90 35.17 -2.75
C ALA A 29 -9.80 35.88 -1.76
N GLN A 30 -9.58 37.19 -1.59
CA GLN A 30 -10.40 38.06 -0.76
C GLN A 30 -11.20 39.01 -1.64
N SER A 31 -12.24 39.63 -1.09
CA SER A 31 -13.14 40.53 -1.83
C SER A 31 -12.41 41.70 -2.48
N GLU A 32 -11.32 42.18 -1.87
CA GLU A 32 -10.57 43.36 -2.32
C GLU A 32 -9.28 43.01 -3.09
N LEU A 33 -8.74 41.79 -2.91
CA LEU A 33 -7.46 41.40 -3.50
C LEU A 33 -7.40 39.88 -3.67
N TRP A 34 -6.96 39.44 -4.84
CA TRP A 34 -6.56 38.05 -5.09
C TRP A 34 -5.05 37.95 -5.09
N ARG A 35 -4.48 36.93 -4.46
CA ARG A 35 -3.05 36.65 -4.50
C ARG A 35 -2.81 35.41 -5.34
N LEU A 36 -2.15 35.57 -6.48
CA LEU A 36 -1.90 34.48 -7.43
C LEU A 36 -0.40 34.24 -7.60
N ALA A 37 0.03 32.98 -7.59
CA ALA A 37 1.40 32.59 -7.90
C ALA A 37 1.56 32.19 -9.37
N PHE A 38 2.71 32.52 -9.96
CA PHE A 38 3.10 32.13 -11.32
C PHE A 38 4.58 31.76 -11.39
N SER A 39 5.02 31.12 -12.47
CA SER A 39 6.41 30.68 -12.66
C SER A 39 6.98 31.13 -14.02
N PRO A 40 8.29 30.91 -14.28
CA PRO A 40 8.86 31.13 -15.62
C PRO A 40 8.17 30.34 -16.74
N ARG A 41 7.44 29.25 -16.41
CA ARG A 41 6.69 28.43 -17.38
C ARG A 41 5.28 28.95 -17.64
N THR A 42 4.81 29.94 -16.89
CA THR A 42 3.48 30.51 -17.07
C THR A 42 3.41 31.35 -18.34
N PRO A 43 2.54 31.00 -19.31
CA PRO A 43 2.43 31.78 -20.52
C PRO A 43 1.71 33.10 -20.26
N SER A 44 2.06 34.16 -21.00
CA SER A 44 1.50 35.50 -20.81
C SER A 44 -0.03 35.57 -20.96
N HIS A 45 -0.60 34.74 -21.85
CA HIS A 45 -2.05 34.68 -22.03
C HIS A 45 -2.79 34.17 -20.78
N ALA A 46 -2.16 33.29 -19.98
CA ALA A 46 -2.76 32.80 -18.76
C ALA A 46 -2.82 33.86 -17.65
N LEU A 47 -1.83 34.75 -17.60
CA LEU A 47 -1.85 35.89 -16.67
C LEU A 47 -3.01 36.84 -16.99
N ILE A 48 -3.24 37.09 -18.29
CA ILE A 48 -4.35 37.92 -18.77
C ILE A 48 -5.70 37.24 -18.48
N GLU A 49 -5.79 35.93 -18.70
CA GLU A 49 -7.02 35.18 -18.43
C GLU A 49 -7.34 35.13 -16.93
N ALA A 50 -6.33 34.95 -16.07
CA ALA A 50 -6.50 35.04 -14.63
C ALA A 50 -6.95 36.46 -14.19
N GLN A 51 -6.43 37.52 -14.81
CA GLN A 51 -6.90 38.90 -14.61
C GLN A 51 -8.35 39.10 -15.06
N ARG A 52 -8.77 38.43 -16.14
CA ARG A 52 -10.14 38.50 -16.65
C ARG A 52 -11.15 37.87 -15.69
N VAL A 53 -10.77 36.79 -15.02
CA VAL A 53 -11.63 36.03 -14.10
C VAL A 53 -11.64 36.65 -12.69
N ALA A 54 -10.56 37.30 -12.26
CA ALA A 54 -10.48 37.91 -10.94
C ALA A 54 -11.41 39.14 -10.84
N PRO A 55 -12.32 39.20 -9.85
CA PRO A 55 -13.25 40.32 -9.66
C PRO A 55 -12.58 41.57 -9.04
N CYS A 56 -11.31 41.45 -8.63
CA CYS A 56 -10.53 42.48 -7.95
C CYS A 56 -9.06 42.42 -8.40
N PRO A 57 -8.22 43.41 -8.02
CA PRO A 57 -6.80 43.42 -8.36
C PRO A 57 -6.07 42.15 -7.92
N ILE A 58 -5.04 41.76 -8.68
CA ILE A 58 -4.20 40.60 -8.39
C ILE A 58 -2.84 41.06 -7.85
N ASP A 59 -2.46 40.52 -6.70
CA ASP A 59 -1.10 40.51 -6.16
C ASP A 59 -0.35 39.28 -6.69
N TRP A 60 0.59 39.51 -7.62
CA TRP A 60 1.34 38.46 -8.28
C TRP A 60 2.56 38.03 -7.48
N VAL A 61 2.61 36.74 -7.14
CA VAL A 61 3.74 36.12 -6.45
C VAL A 61 4.55 35.30 -7.44
N PHE A 62 5.77 35.74 -7.73
CA PHE A 62 6.66 34.99 -8.61
C PHE A 62 7.30 33.81 -7.87
N CYS A 63 7.15 32.61 -8.41
CA CYS A 63 7.81 31.39 -7.98
C CYS A 63 8.92 31.05 -8.99
N GLU A 64 10.18 31.22 -8.59
CA GLU A 64 11.33 30.94 -9.44
C GLU A 64 11.40 29.47 -9.90
N ASP A 65 11.02 28.55 -9.01
CA ASP A 65 11.04 27.11 -9.28
C ASP A 65 9.66 26.61 -9.73
N ALA A 66 9.52 26.37 -11.04
CA ALA A 66 8.29 25.86 -11.63
C ALA A 66 7.90 24.47 -11.09
N VAL A 67 8.86 23.63 -10.69
CA VAL A 67 8.57 22.29 -10.13
C VAL A 67 7.94 22.43 -8.75
N VAL A 68 8.38 23.42 -7.96
CA VAL A 68 7.75 23.73 -6.67
C VAL A 68 6.32 24.20 -6.87
N LEU A 69 6.06 25.10 -7.82
CA LEU A 69 4.70 25.58 -8.10
C LEU A 69 3.78 24.44 -8.56
N GLU A 70 4.24 23.59 -9.48
CA GLU A 70 3.48 22.41 -9.94
C GLU A 70 3.11 21.48 -8.78
N LYS A 71 4.07 21.20 -7.89
CA LYS A 71 3.84 20.39 -6.69
C LYS A 71 2.84 21.04 -5.74
N THR A 72 2.93 22.35 -5.53
CA THR A 72 2.00 23.11 -4.67
C THR A 72 0.59 23.15 -5.28
N ILE A 73 0.45 23.31 -6.59
CA ILE A 73 -0.85 23.22 -7.28
C ILE A 73 -1.49 21.87 -6.99
N ASN A 74 -0.79 20.77 -7.25
CA ASN A 74 -1.33 19.42 -7.00
C ASN A 74 -1.75 19.21 -5.55
N GLN A 75 -0.95 19.70 -4.59
CA GLN A 75 -1.26 19.62 -3.16
C GLN A 75 -2.46 20.48 -2.75
N ALA A 76 -2.64 21.65 -3.36
CA ALA A 76 -3.71 22.57 -3.01
C ALA A 76 -5.09 22.04 -3.45
N TYR A 77 -5.17 21.47 -4.65
CA TYR A 77 -6.43 20.93 -5.19
C TYR A 77 -6.74 19.52 -4.68
N SER A 78 -5.76 18.71 -4.29
CA SER A 78 -6.03 17.41 -3.64
C SER A 78 -6.73 17.56 -2.28
N ASN A 79 -6.65 18.75 -1.66
CA ASN A 79 -7.22 19.07 -0.37
C ASN A 79 -8.62 19.69 -0.43
N GLN A 80 -9.17 19.96 -1.62
CA GLN A 80 -10.55 20.47 -1.72
C GLN A 80 -11.58 19.41 -1.31
N GLU A 81 -12.62 19.86 -0.62
CA GLU A 81 -13.72 19.04 -0.08
C GLU A 81 -14.75 18.65 -1.16
N THR A 82 -14.34 17.97 -2.23
CA THR A 82 -15.32 17.30 -3.09
C THR A 82 -15.70 15.97 -2.44
N SER A 83 -16.62 16.02 -1.48
CA SER A 83 -17.12 14.82 -0.80
C SER A 83 -17.95 13.98 -1.77
N ALA A 84 -17.64 12.68 -1.89
CA ALA A 84 -18.43 11.76 -2.69
C ALA A 84 -19.91 11.73 -2.26
N ALA A 85 -20.20 12.06 -0.99
CA ALA A 85 -21.55 12.20 -0.48
C ALA A 85 -22.30 13.41 -1.08
N ALA A 86 -21.62 14.55 -1.27
CA ALA A 86 -22.22 15.73 -1.88
C ALA A 86 -22.59 15.50 -3.35
N VAL A 87 -21.75 14.78 -4.08
CA VAL A 87 -22.04 14.37 -5.47
C VAL A 87 -23.20 13.38 -5.52
N ALA A 88 -23.25 12.41 -4.59
CA ALA A 88 -24.31 11.40 -4.57
C ALA A 88 -25.72 11.98 -4.36
N ASP A 89 -25.84 13.05 -3.56
CA ASP A 89 -27.12 13.75 -3.36
C ASP A 89 -27.57 14.53 -4.61
N GLU A 90 -26.62 15.02 -5.42
CA GLU A 90 -26.89 15.72 -6.69
C GLU A 90 -27.39 14.77 -7.79
N VAL A 91 -26.87 13.53 -7.83
CA VAL A 91 -27.17 12.51 -8.88
C VAL A 91 -28.60 11.96 -8.79
N ALA A 92 -29.36 12.27 -7.73
CA ALA A 92 -30.70 11.70 -7.50
C ALA A 92 -31.78 12.13 -8.51
N GLY A 93 -31.49 13.04 -9.44
CA GLY A 93 -32.45 13.65 -10.36
C GLY A 93 -32.41 13.20 -11.84
N ASP A 94 -31.26 12.75 -12.37
CA ASP A 94 -31.12 12.43 -13.80
C ASP A 94 -30.12 11.28 -14.00
N LEU A 95 -30.62 10.12 -14.43
CA LEU A 95 -29.82 8.95 -14.80
C LEU A 95 -30.04 8.65 -16.28
N ASP A 96 -29.23 9.27 -17.13
CA ASP A 96 -29.11 8.87 -18.52
C ASP A 96 -27.90 7.93 -18.70
N LEU A 97 -28.17 6.72 -19.17
CA LEU A 97 -27.18 5.65 -19.31
C LEU A 97 -26.21 5.95 -20.48
N ASP A 98 -26.64 6.74 -21.46
CA ASP A 98 -25.84 7.09 -22.64
C ASP A 98 -24.67 8.03 -22.28
N GLN A 99 -24.78 8.81 -21.21
CA GLN A 99 -23.69 9.67 -20.73
C GLN A 99 -22.54 8.88 -20.07
N LEU A 100 -22.75 7.60 -19.72
CA LEU A 100 -21.70 6.75 -19.14
C LEU A 100 -20.67 6.26 -20.19
N MET A 101 -21.01 6.36 -21.47
CA MET A 101 -20.23 5.85 -22.60
C MET A 101 -19.23 6.87 -23.19
N GLN A 102 -18.98 8.00 -22.52
CA GLN A 102 -17.98 8.95 -23.00
C GLN A 102 -16.57 8.33 -22.96
N ASP A 103 -15.86 8.45 -24.09
CA ASP A 103 -14.51 7.93 -24.32
C ASP A 103 -13.52 8.55 -23.32
N ILE A 104 -12.85 7.69 -22.54
CA ILE A 104 -11.80 8.08 -21.60
C ILE A 104 -10.48 8.24 -22.37
N PRO A 105 -9.76 9.39 -22.27
CA PRO A 105 -8.38 9.50 -22.73
C PRO A 105 -7.49 8.48 -22.00
N ALA A 106 -6.51 7.88 -22.67
CA ALA A 106 -5.72 6.76 -22.14
C ALA A 106 -5.02 6.98 -20.78
N VAL A 107 -4.85 8.23 -20.33
CA VAL A 107 -4.41 8.61 -18.98
C VAL A 107 -5.03 9.96 -18.60
N GLU A 108 -6.14 9.95 -17.85
CA GLU A 108 -6.83 11.15 -17.36
C GLU A 108 -6.46 11.43 -15.89
N ASP A 109 -6.33 12.72 -15.52
CA ASP A 109 -6.16 13.13 -14.12
C ASP A 109 -7.53 13.38 -13.49
N LEU A 110 -7.84 12.65 -12.42
CA LEU A 110 -9.18 12.65 -11.83
C LEU A 110 -9.62 14.01 -11.26
N LEU A 111 -8.71 14.97 -11.14
CA LEU A 111 -9.02 16.34 -10.70
C LEU A 111 -9.53 17.25 -11.84
N GLU A 112 -9.57 16.78 -13.09
CA GLU A 112 -9.96 17.57 -14.28
C GLU A 112 -11.45 17.38 -14.69
N THR A 113 -12.32 16.89 -13.80
CA THR A 113 -13.59 16.23 -14.14
C THR A 113 -14.88 17.05 -13.86
N GLU A 114 -14.83 18.39 -13.88
CA GLU A 114 -16.00 19.22 -13.54
C GLU A 114 -17.17 19.08 -14.55
N ASP A 115 -16.90 18.77 -15.82
CA ASP A 115 -17.91 18.62 -16.88
C ASP A 115 -18.42 17.17 -17.09
N ASP A 116 -17.96 16.21 -16.29
CA ASP A 116 -18.26 14.79 -16.47
C ASP A 116 -19.68 14.41 -16.03
N ALA A 117 -20.18 13.29 -16.58
CA ALA A 117 -21.44 12.69 -16.14
C ALA A 117 -21.44 12.38 -14.62
N PRO A 118 -22.60 12.45 -13.92
CA PRO A 118 -22.63 12.41 -12.45
C PRO A 118 -22.02 11.15 -11.81
N ILE A 119 -22.18 9.98 -12.44
CA ILE A 119 -21.57 8.72 -11.98
C ILE A 119 -20.05 8.73 -12.14
N ILE A 120 -19.54 9.36 -13.20
CA ILE A 120 -18.11 9.50 -13.43
C ILE A 120 -17.51 10.38 -12.33
N ARG A 121 -18.11 11.56 -12.06
CA ARG A 121 -17.72 12.43 -10.94
C ARG A 121 -17.73 11.70 -9.61
N MET A 122 -18.75 10.85 -9.37
CA MET A 122 -18.86 10.07 -8.14
C MET A 122 -17.72 9.05 -7.97
N ILE A 123 -17.38 8.29 -9.03
CA ILE A 123 -16.25 7.35 -8.99
C ILE A 123 -14.92 8.09 -8.81
N ASN A 124 -14.73 9.21 -9.50
CA ASN A 124 -13.52 10.02 -9.41
C ASN A 124 -13.34 10.62 -8.01
N ALA A 125 -14.44 11.11 -7.41
CA ALA A 125 -14.46 11.58 -6.03
C ALA A 125 -14.14 10.45 -5.03
N LEU A 126 -14.70 9.25 -5.23
CA LEU A 126 -14.40 8.08 -4.39
C LEU A 126 -12.92 7.68 -4.48
N LEU A 127 -12.33 7.63 -5.68
CA LEU A 127 -10.91 7.31 -5.87
C LEU A 127 -10.00 8.37 -5.25
N THR A 128 -10.33 9.65 -5.44
CA THR A 128 -9.59 10.78 -4.87
C THR A 128 -9.65 10.76 -3.34
N GLN A 129 -10.84 10.57 -2.77
CA GLN A 129 -11.02 10.45 -1.33
C GLN A 129 -10.28 9.23 -0.78
N ALA A 130 -10.36 8.07 -1.43
CA ALA A 130 -9.64 6.87 -1.00
C ALA A 130 -8.12 7.05 -1.00
N SER A 131 -7.57 7.72 -2.03
CA SER A 131 -6.15 8.06 -2.08
C SER A 131 -5.75 9.03 -0.96
N ARG A 132 -6.56 10.06 -0.70
CA ARG A 132 -6.33 11.03 0.38
C ARG A 132 -6.38 10.39 1.76
N ASP A 133 -7.36 9.52 1.98
CA ASP A 133 -7.59 8.82 3.25
C ASP A 133 -6.60 7.65 3.46
N GLY A 134 -5.75 7.35 2.47
CA GLY A 134 -4.75 6.27 2.54
C GLY A 134 -5.37 4.87 2.54
N ALA A 135 -6.49 4.68 1.84
CA ALA A 135 -7.16 3.39 1.72
C ALA A 135 -6.36 2.42 0.84
N SER A 136 -6.27 1.16 1.26
CA SER A 136 -5.67 0.08 0.45
C SER A 136 -6.67 -0.52 -0.55
N ASP A 137 -7.95 -0.56 -0.18
CA ASP A 137 -9.01 -1.15 -1.00
C ASP A 137 -10.30 -0.32 -0.87
N ILE A 138 -11.00 -0.15 -2.00
CA ILE A 138 -12.37 0.37 -2.07
C ILE A 138 -13.30 -0.81 -2.33
N HIS A 139 -14.29 -0.98 -1.48
CA HIS A 139 -15.31 -2.03 -1.57
C HIS A 139 -16.63 -1.40 -1.97
N ILE A 140 -17.26 -1.93 -3.03
CA ILE A 140 -18.57 -1.50 -3.51
C ILE A 140 -19.47 -2.73 -3.54
N GLU A 141 -20.49 -2.74 -2.69
CA GLU A 141 -21.31 -3.91 -2.40
C GLU A 141 -22.79 -3.57 -2.52
N ALA A 142 -23.56 -4.47 -3.14
CA ALA A 142 -25.02 -4.40 -3.16
C ALA A 142 -25.62 -5.30 -2.08
N PHE A 143 -26.56 -4.75 -1.33
CA PHE A 143 -27.46 -5.48 -0.47
C PHE A 143 -28.89 -5.42 -1.03
N GLU A 144 -29.82 -6.07 -0.34
CA GLU A 144 -31.23 -6.12 -0.73
C GLU A 144 -31.84 -4.72 -0.90
N THR A 145 -31.58 -3.81 0.05
CA THR A 145 -32.24 -2.49 0.13
C THR A 145 -31.31 -1.31 -0.18
N HIS A 146 -30.00 -1.50 -0.19
CA HIS A 146 -29.03 -0.40 -0.33
C HIS A 146 -27.74 -0.85 -1.00
N SER A 147 -26.97 0.12 -1.49
CA SER A 147 -25.56 -0.07 -1.85
C SER A 147 -24.68 0.46 -0.72
N ALA A 148 -23.52 -0.15 -0.50
CA ALA A 148 -22.52 0.34 0.44
C ALA A 148 -21.18 0.51 -0.26
N VAL A 149 -20.51 1.62 0.03
CA VAL A 149 -19.12 1.88 -0.34
C VAL A 149 -18.30 1.97 0.94
N ARG A 150 -17.26 1.13 1.04
CA ARG A 150 -16.41 1.01 2.22
C ARG A 150 -14.95 1.10 1.84
N PHE A 151 -14.15 1.81 2.61
CA PHE A 151 -12.70 1.83 2.41
C PHE A 151 -12.03 0.93 3.44
N ARG A 152 -10.99 0.21 3.00
CA ARG A 152 -10.04 -0.43 3.91
C ARG A 152 -8.92 0.55 4.22
N VAL A 153 -8.96 1.19 5.37
CA VAL A 153 -7.90 2.08 5.86
C VAL A 153 -7.19 1.41 7.02
N ASP A 154 -5.88 1.27 6.91
CA ASP A 154 -5.04 0.61 7.92
C ASP A 154 -5.53 -0.79 8.35
N GLY A 155 -6.04 -1.56 7.39
CA GLY A 155 -6.54 -2.92 7.58
C GLY A 155 -7.99 -3.00 8.10
N THR A 156 -8.58 -1.88 8.51
CA THR A 156 -9.97 -1.79 9.00
C THR A 156 -10.93 -1.30 7.92
N LEU A 157 -12.10 -1.94 7.80
CA LEU A 157 -13.17 -1.47 6.92
C LEU A 157 -13.93 -0.33 7.58
N ARG A 158 -14.21 0.73 6.81
CA ARG A 158 -14.98 1.91 7.24
C ARG A 158 -16.05 2.21 6.21
N ASP A 159 -17.28 2.45 6.66
CA ASP A 159 -18.37 2.89 5.79
C ASP A 159 -18.14 4.35 5.39
N VAL A 160 -18.15 4.61 4.09
CA VAL A 160 -17.86 5.95 3.51
C VAL A 160 -19.13 6.56 2.96
N LEU A 161 -19.92 5.75 2.26
CA LEU A 161 -21.12 6.20 1.57
C LEU A 161 -22.10 5.04 1.42
N GLN A 162 -23.40 5.35 1.49
CA GLN A 162 -24.47 4.42 1.19
C GLN A 162 -25.30 4.94 0.01
N PRO A 163 -24.87 4.68 -1.25
CA PRO A 163 -25.63 5.11 -2.41
C PRO A 163 -27.00 4.43 -2.47
N ARG A 164 -27.95 5.09 -3.13
CA ARG A 164 -29.24 4.46 -3.45
C ARG A 164 -29.01 3.22 -4.32
N ARG A 165 -29.85 2.21 -4.14
CA ARG A 165 -29.66 0.88 -4.74
C ARG A 165 -29.67 0.92 -6.28
N GLU A 166 -30.36 1.89 -6.87
CA GLU A 166 -30.49 2.09 -8.31
C GLU A 166 -29.15 2.49 -8.95
N LEU A 167 -28.35 3.29 -8.22
CA LEU A 167 -27.04 3.77 -8.68
C LEU A 167 -25.99 2.65 -8.76
N HIS A 168 -26.19 1.56 -8.03
CA HIS A 168 -25.20 0.49 -7.91
C HIS A 168 -24.80 -0.10 -9.27
N SER A 169 -25.78 -0.36 -10.14
CA SER A 169 -25.51 -0.95 -11.46
C SER A 169 -24.72 -0.03 -12.39
N ALA A 170 -24.92 1.29 -12.26
CA ALA A 170 -24.18 2.31 -13.01
C ALA A 170 -22.74 2.43 -12.48
N LEU A 171 -22.53 2.38 -11.16
CA LEU A 171 -21.20 2.35 -10.55
C LEU A 171 -20.39 1.14 -11.06
N ILE A 172 -20.96 -0.06 -11.02
CA ILE A 172 -20.30 -1.27 -11.52
C ILE A 172 -19.99 -1.16 -13.01
N SER A 173 -20.93 -0.68 -13.83
CA SER A 173 -20.70 -0.51 -15.28
C SER A 173 -19.55 0.46 -15.55
N ARG A 174 -19.51 1.60 -14.84
CA ARG A 174 -18.42 2.57 -15.00
C ARG A 174 -17.06 1.96 -14.62
N ILE A 175 -17.00 1.21 -13.53
CA ILE A 175 -15.78 0.51 -13.11
C ILE A 175 -15.33 -0.52 -14.17
N LYS A 176 -16.28 -1.26 -14.74
CA LYS A 176 -15.99 -2.22 -15.82
C LYS A 176 -15.45 -1.53 -17.06
N ILE A 177 -16.03 -0.40 -17.47
CA ILE A 177 -15.52 0.41 -18.59
C ILE A 177 -14.07 0.83 -18.33
N MET A 178 -13.80 1.44 -17.17
CA MET A 178 -12.46 1.91 -16.80
C MET A 178 -11.43 0.78 -16.81
N ALA A 179 -11.83 -0.43 -16.42
CA ALA A 179 -10.97 -1.61 -16.34
C ALA A 179 -10.96 -2.47 -17.61
N SER A 180 -11.61 -2.02 -18.70
CA SER A 180 -11.77 -2.77 -19.95
C SER A 180 -12.40 -4.17 -19.77
N LEU A 181 -13.41 -4.27 -18.91
CA LEU A 181 -14.16 -5.50 -18.60
C LEU A 181 -15.48 -5.58 -19.38
N ASP A 182 -16.04 -6.78 -19.52
CA ASP A 182 -17.30 -7.02 -20.21
C ASP A 182 -18.48 -6.56 -19.32
N ILE A 183 -19.18 -5.52 -19.77
CA ILE A 183 -20.33 -4.91 -19.09
C ILE A 183 -21.56 -5.81 -19.16
N ALA A 184 -21.70 -6.59 -20.24
CA ALA A 184 -22.84 -7.46 -20.47
C ALA A 184 -22.74 -8.74 -19.63
N GLU A 185 -21.53 -9.25 -19.40
CA GLU A 185 -21.32 -10.41 -18.53
C GLU A 185 -21.38 -9.99 -17.04
N LYS A 186 -22.33 -10.56 -16.30
CA LYS A 186 -22.56 -10.27 -14.87
C LYS A 186 -22.60 -11.51 -13.99
N ARG A 187 -22.38 -12.70 -14.58
CA ARG A 187 -22.54 -14.01 -13.94
C ARG A 187 -21.20 -14.67 -13.62
N LEU A 188 -20.11 -14.14 -14.15
CA LEU A 188 -18.76 -14.64 -13.93
C LEU A 188 -17.91 -13.57 -13.23
N PRO A 189 -16.95 -13.98 -12.38
CA PRO A 189 -15.95 -13.05 -11.87
C PRO A 189 -15.13 -12.45 -13.01
N GLN A 190 -14.74 -11.18 -12.89
CA GLN A 190 -13.87 -10.52 -13.86
C GLN A 190 -12.83 -9.67 -13.15
N ASP A 191 -11.59 -9.73 -13.63
CA ASP A 191 -10.44 -8.99 -13.08
C ASP A 191 -9.83 -8.09 -14.16
N GLY A 192 -9.48 -6.86 -13.79
CA GLY A 192 -8.92 -5.86 -14.67
C GLY A 192 -7.96 -4.91 -13.96
N ARG A 193 -7.41 -3.96 -14.71
CA ARG A 193 -6.54 -2.91 -14.20
C ARG A 193 -6.93 -1.56 -14.77
N ILE A 194 -6.78 -0.51 -13.97
CA ILE A 194 -6.97 0.88 -14.36
C ILE A 194 -5.67 1.61 -14.03
N THR A 195 -5.09 2.30 -15.01
CA THR A 195 -3.98 3.22 -14.76
C THR A 195 -4.53 4.64 -14.82
N LEU A 196 -4.37 5.40 -13.75
CA LEU A 196 -4.93 6.75 -13.63
C LEU A 196 -3.98 7.68 -12.87
N ARG A 197 -4.25 8.98 -12.88
CA ARG A 197 -3.49 9.98 -12.11
C ARG A 197 -4.39 10.69 -11.11
N ILE A 198 -3.89 10.91 -9.90
CA ILE A 198 -4.57 11.72 -8.88
C ILE A 198 -3.61 12.81 -8.42
N GLY A 199 -3.92 14.07 -8.73
CA GLY A 199 -3.06 15.20 -8.35
C GLY A 199 -1.67 15.06 -8.95
N GLY A 200 -1.60 14.67 -10.22
CA GLY A 200 -0.33 14.44 -10.92
C GLY A 200 0.42 13.18 -10.52
N LYS A 201 0.01 12.41 -9.50
CA LYS A 201 0.68 11.15 -9.12
C LYS A 201 0.09 9.94 -9.86
N PRO A 202 0.92 9.06 -10.44
CA PRO A 202 0.43 7.87 -11.10
C PRO A 202 -0.04 6.82 -10.05
N MET A 203 -1.24 6.28 -10.25
CA MET A 203 -1.80 5.21 -9.43
C MET A 203 -2.26 4.06 -10.34
N ASP A 204 -1.90 2.83 -9.95
CA ASP A 204 -2.44 1.63 -10.59
C ASP A 204 -3.55 1.07 -9.69
N VAL A 205 -4.67 0.69 -10.28
CA VAL A 205 -5.81 0.14 -9.57
C VAL A 205 -6.13 -1.23 -10.12
N ARG A 206 -6.09 -2.24 -9.26
CA ARG A 206 -6.58 -3.58 -9.62
C ARG A 206 -8.05 -3.68 -9.30
N VAL A 207 -8.84 -4.14 -10.26
CA VAL A 207 -10.29 -4.25 -10.15
C VAL A 207 -10.65 -5.72 -10.17
N SER A 208 -11.50 -6.14 -9.24
CA SER A 208 -12.13 -7.45 -9.25
C SER A 208 -13.63 -7.27 -9.07
N THR A 209 -14.42 -7.89 -9.95
CA THR A 209 -15.88 -7.94 -9.89
C THR A 209 -16.33 -9.37 -9.64
N LEU A 210 -17.33 -9.55 -8.77
CA LEU A 210 -17.82 -10.86 -8.36
C LEU A 210 -19.37 -10.84 -8.30
N PRO A 211 -20.07 -11.78 -8.96
CA PRO A 211 -21.52 -11.89 -8.84
C PRO A 211 -21.94 -12.27 -7.40
N THR A 212 -22.97 -11.61 -6.89
CA THR A 212 -23.58 -11.89 -5.59
C THR A 212 -25.11 -11.95 -5.70
N GLY A 213 -25.80 -12.31 -4.62
CA GLY A 213 -27.28 -12.45 -4.62
C GLY A 213 -28.05 -11.17 -4.97
N HIS A 214 -27.46 -9.98 -4.74
CA HIS A 214 -28.11 -8.70 -5.00
C HIS A 214 -27.43 -7.87 -6.09
N GLY A 215 -26.58 -8.46 -6.92
CA GLY A 215 -25.81 -7.75 -7.95
C GLY A 215 -24.33 -8.07 -7.88
N GLU A 216 -23.51 -7.35 -8.64
CA GLU A 216 -22.07 -7.56 -8.64
C GLU A 216 -21.42 -6.77 -7.50
N ARG A 217 -20.48 -7.39 -6.80
CA ARG A 217 -19.58 -6.72 -5.88
C ARG A 217 -18.33 -6.30 -6.65
N ALA A 218 -17.84 -5.07 -6.44
CA ALA A 218 -16.54 -4.64 -6.94
C ALA A 218 -15.57 -4.37 -5.78
N VAL A 219 -14.30 -4.75 -5.98
CA VAL A 219 -13.20 -4.38 -5.10
C VAL A 219 -12.11 -3.75 -5.95
N LEU A 220 -11.69 -2.54 -5.58
CA LEU A 220 -10.62 -1.80 -6.23
C LEU A 220 -9.45 -1.70 -5.26
N ARG A 221 -8.33 -2.35 -5.57
CA ARG A 221 -7.09 -2.24 -4.79
C ARG A 221 -6.22 -1.14 -5.35
N LEU A 222 -5.93 -0.15 -4.53
CA LEU A 222 -5.12 1.01 -4.91
C LEU A 222 -3.64 0.69 -4.69
N LEU A 223 -2.83 0.82 -5.74
CA LEU A 223 -1.40 0.58 -5.73
C LEU A 223 -0.67 1.88 -6.09
N ASP A 224 0.06 2.42 -5.11
CA ASP A 224 0.90 3.60 -5.29
C ASP A 224 2.22 3.21 -5.99
N LYS A 225 2.45 3.70 -7.21
CA LYS A 225 3.67 3.38 -7.98
C LYS A 225 4.93 3.99 -7.37
N GLU A 226 4.82 5.07 -6.59
CA GLU A 226 5.97 5.71 -5.94
C GLU A 226 6.35 5.03 -4.62
N ALA A 227 5.48 4.17 -4.07
CA ALA A 227 5.76 3.40 -2.87
C ALA A 227 6.92 2.43 -3.04
N GLY A 228 7.38 2.13 -4.27
CA GLY A 228 8.51 1.24 -4.55
C GLY A 228 9.88 1.67 -3.97
N LYS A 229 10.04 2.92 -3.50
CA LYS A 229 11.24 3.36 -2.76
C LYS A 229 11.16 3.00 -1.28
N LEU A 230 11.05 1.70 -0.98
CA LEU A 230 10.98 1.20 0.39
C LEU A 230 12.39 1.06 0.95
N GLU A 231 12.64 1.72 2.08
CA GLU A 231 13.85 1.55 2.88
C GLU A 231 13.51 0.73 4.13
N LEU A 232 14.24 -0.36 4.41
CA LEU A 232 14.04 -1.19 5.62
C LEU A 232 14.05 -0.35 6.91
N SER A 233 14.88 0.68 6.97
CA SER A 233 14.99 1.62 8.11
C SER A 233 13.67 2.35 8.42
N ARG A 234 12.80 2.52 7.44
CA ARG A 234 11.51 3.22 7.59
C ARG A 234 10.35 2.29 7.93
N LEU A 235 10.56 0.97 7.93
CA LEU A 235 9.53 -0.01 8.27
C LEU A 235 9.34 -0.18 9.79
N GLY A 236 10.13 0.52 10.60
CA GLY A 236 10.02 0.52 12.04
C GLY A 236 10.75 -0.64 12.72
N MET A 237 11.69 -1.31 12.05
CA MET A 237 12.56 -2.30 12.68
C MET A 237 13.42 -1.64 13.76
N PRO A 238 13.58 -2.27 14.95
CA PRO A 238 14.53 -1.77 15.93
C PRO A 238 15.97 -1.94 15.40
N GLU A 239 16.90 -1.10 15.87
CA GLU A 239 18.26 -1.01 15.33
C GLU A 239 18.99 -2.36 15.29
N HIS A 240 18.84 -3.19 16.34
CA HIS A 240 19.47 -4.51 16.40
C HIS A 240 18.92 -5.47 15.32
N THR A 241 17.60 -5.53 15.14
CA THR A 241 16.96 -6.34 14.08
C THR A 241 17.32 -5.83 12.70
N LEU A 242 17.38 -4.51 12.50
CA LEU A 242 17.77 -3.92 11.23
C LEU A 242 19.21 -4.28 10.86
N LYS A 243 20.16 -4.17 11.80
CA LYS A 243 21.56 -4.57 11.60
C LYS A 243 21.70 -6.04 11.24
N GLU A 244 20.93 -6.89 11.92
CA GLU A 244 20.97 -8.32 11.67
C GLU A 244 20.32 -8.67 10.32
N MET A 245 19.20 -8.04 9.97
CA MET A 245 18.59 -8.19 8.64
C MET A 245 19.53 -7.70 7.53
N ASP A 246 20.21 -6.56 7.73
CA ASP A 246 21.22 -6.06 6.81
C ASP A 246 22.38 -7.05 6.67
N ARG A 247 22.84 -7.68 7.77
CA ARG A 247 23.85 -8.75 7.72
C ARG A 247 23.38 -9.94 6.89
N LEU A 248 22.15 -10.41 7.12
CA LEU A 248 21.57 -11.54 6.40
C LEU A 248 21.45 -11.26 4.89
N CYS A 249 21.01 -10.05 4.51
CA CYS A 249 20.88 -9.66 3.09
C CYS A 249 22.22 -9.58 2.34
N ASN A 250 23.35 -9.49 3.06
CA ASN A 250 24.70 -9.48 2.48
C ASN A 250 25.37 -10.86 2.53
N MET A 251 24.66 -11.92 2.93
CA MET A 251 25.18 -13.28 2.86
C MET A 251 25.28 -13.73 1.40
N PRO A 252 26.33 -14.46 1.01
CA PRO A 252 26.51 -14.90 -0.37
C PRO A 252 25.44 -15.91 -0.81
N HIS A 253 24.97 -16.75 0.11
CA HIS A 253 23.95 -17.75 -0.16
C HIS A 253 23.22 -18.18 1.11
N GLY A 254 22.06 -18.80 0.95
CA GLY A 254 21.20 -19.27 2.04
C GLY A 254 19.77 -18.76 1.90
N ILE A 255 18.88 -19.18 2.81
CA ILE A 255 17.45 -18.82 2.78
C ILE A 255 17.13 -17.83 3.90
N ILE A 256 16.46 -16.74 3.55
CA ILE A 256 15.83 -15.80 4.48
C ILE A 256 14.32 -15.88 4.26
N LEU A 257 13.58 -16.14 5.34
CA LEU A 257 12.12 -16.24 5.29
C LEU A 257 11.49 -15.03 5.97
N VAL A 258 10.49 -14.43 5.34
CA VAL A 258 9.60 -13.46 5.99
C VAL A 258 8.25 -14.12 6.19
N THR A 259 7.76 -14.14 7.43
CA THR A 259 6.53 -14.85 7.78
C THR A 259 5.50 -13.96 8.48
N GLY A 260 4.25 -14.40 8.41
CA GLY A 260 3.09 -13.74 8.99
C GLY A 260 1.82 -13.93 8.15
N PRO A 261 0.65 -13.55 8.67
CA PRO A 261 -0.62 -13.68 7.98
C PRO A 261 -0.72 -12.72 6.80
N THR A 262 -1.81 -12.82 6.05
CA THR A 262 -2.13 -11.86 5.00
C THR A 262 -2.21 -10.45 5.56
N GLY A 263 -1.60 -9.48 4.87
CA GLY A 263 -1.59 -8.08 5.29
C GLY A 263 -0.60 -7.74 6.41
N SER A 264 0.31 -8.64 6.79
CA SER A 264 1.39 -8.34 7.75
C SER A 264 2.55 -7.54 7.14
N GLY A 265 2.52 -7.23 5.84
CA GLY A 265 3.53 -6.44 5.15
C GLY A 265 4.72 -7.24 4.57
N LYS A 266 4.60 -8.57 4.40
CA LYS A 266 5.75 -9.43 4.02
C LYS A 266 6.42 -8.98 2.72
N THR A 267 5.62 -8.76 1.68
CA THR A 267 6.10 -8.28 0.38
C THR A 267 6.78 -6.91 0.49
N THR A 268 6.23 -6.01 1.32
CA THR A 268 6.86 -4.70 1.61
C THR A 268 8.25 -4.86 2.21
N THR A 269 8.41 -5.78 3.18
CA THR A 269 9.72 -6.05 3.78
C THR A 269 10.68 -6.71 2.79
N LEU A 270 10.21 -7.65 1.96
CA LEU A 270 11.05 -8.27 0.93
C LEU A 270 11.52 -7.27 -0.11
N TYR A 271 10.63 -6.41 -0.62
CA TYR A 271 11.01 -5.37 -1.58
C TYR A 271 12.00 -4.37 -0.97
N ALA A 272 11.82 -4.01 0.30
CA ALA A 272 12.77 -3.16 1.02
C ALA A 272 14.13 -3.85 1.28
N ALA A 273 14.15 -5.18 1.42
CA ALA A 273 15.38 -5.95 1.53
C ALA A 273 16.10 -6.02 0.17
N LEU A 274 15.36 -6.27 -0.92
CA LEU A 274 15.92 -6.26 -2.28
C LEU A 274 16.49 -4.89 -2.66
N SER A 275 15.89 -3.78 -2.21
CA SER A 275 16.40 -2.43 -2.47
C SER A 275 17.74 -2.12 -1.79
N ARG A 276 18.18 -2.96 -0.83
CA ARG A 276 19.53 -2.88 -0.24
C ARG A 276 20.60 -3.54 -1.10
N ILE A 277 20.20 -4.40 -2.04
CA ILE A 277 21.10 -5.15 -2.90
C ILE A 277 21.40 -4.29 -4.13
N ASP A 278 22.68 -4.15 -4.45
CA ASP A 278 23.10 -3.38 -5.62
C ASP A 278 22.82 -4.18 -6.90
N SER A 279 21.67 -3.91 -7.52
CA SER A 279 21.24 -4.55 -8.77
C SER A 279 22.07 -4.15 -9.99
N SER A 280 23.01 -3.20 -9.87
CA SER A 280 23.96 -2.89 -10.96
C SER A 280 25.11 -3.90 -11.05
N THR A 281 25.40 -4.62 -9.96
CA THR A 281 26.48 -5.59 -9.86
C THR A 281 26.00 -7.00 -9.52
N THR A 282 24.74 -7.15 -9.11
CA THR A 282 24.14 -8.41 -8.66
C THR A 282 22.92 -8.72 -9.52
N ASN A 283 22.83 -9.93 -10.10
CA ASN A 283 21.68 -10.36 -10.87
C ASN A 283 20.55 -10.83 -9.94
N VAL A 284 19.52 -9.97 -9.79
CA VAL A 284 18.37 -10.23 -8.92
C VAL A 284 17.16 -10.63 -9.76
N MET A 285 16.59 -11.80 -9.47
CA MET A 285 15.40 -12.32 -10.16
C MET A 285 14.29 -12.70 -9.18
N THR A 286 13.03 -12.48 -9.55
CA THR A 286 11.88 -12.80 -8.69
C THR A 286 10.83 -13.65 -9.42
N VAL A 287 10.09 -14.44 -8.64
CA VAL A 287 8.85 -15.09 -9.07
C VAL A 287 7.71 -14.70 -8.12
N GLU A 288 6.61 -14.15 -8.64
CA GLU A 288 5.57 -13.50 -7.83
C GLU A 288 4.15 -13.77 -8.35
N ASP A 289 3.16 -13.76 -7.46
CA ASP A 289 1.75 -14.02 -7.81
C ASP A 289 0.80 -12.99 -7.17
N PRO A 290 0.56 -11.82 -7.80
CA PRO A 290 1.30 -11.25 -8.93
C PRO A 290 2.42 -10.29 -8.46
N VAL A 291 3.19 -9.74 -9.41
CA VAL A 291 4.14 -8.64 -9.16
C VAL A 291 3.38 -7.39 -8.66
N GLU A 292 3.70 -6.90 -7.46
CA GLU A 292 3.00 -5.77 -6.82
C GLU A 292 3.46 -4.41 -7.35
N TYR A 293 4.78 -4.22 -7.46
CA TYR A 293 5.39 -3.01 -7.99
C TYR A 293 6.58 -3.38 -8.88
N ASP A 294 6.84 -2.55 -9.87
CA ASP A 294 8.04 -2.63 -10.70
C ASP A 294 9.26 -2.13 -9.91
N LEU A 295 10.27 -2.97 -9.76
CA LEU A 295 11.51 -2.69 -9.04
C LEU A 295 12.64 -2.45 -10.04
N PRO A 296 13.20 -1.23 -10.12
CA PRO A 296 14.25 -0.92 -11.07
C PRO A 296 15.48 -1.84 -10.92
N GLY A 297 15.92 -2.42 -12.03
CA GLY A 297 17.09 -3.29 -12.08
C GLY A 297 16.84 -4.73 -11.61
N ILE A 298 15.60 -5.09 -11.26
CA ILE A 298 15.24 -6.45 -10.82
C ILE A 298 14.36 -7.10 -11.88
N SER A 299 14.69 -8.34 -12.28
CA SER A 299 13.89 -9.08 -13.25
C SER A 299 12.74 -9.80 -12.55
N GLN A 300 11.51 -9.30 -12.71
CA GLN A 300 10.34 -9.83 -12.00
C GLN A 300 9.45 -10.70 -12.90
N THR A 301 9.30 -11.98 -12.56
CA THR A 301 8.50 -12.95 -13.32
C THR A 301 7.15 -13.22 -12.63
N PRO A 302 6.01 -12.84 -13.23
CA PRO A 302 4.71 -13.19 -12.67
C PRO A 302 4.36 -14.67 -12.94
N VAL A 303 3.70 -15.31 -11.97
CA VAL A 303 2.98 -16.58 -12.16
C VAL A 303 1.83 -16.35 -13.13
N ASN A 304 1.59 -17.31 -14.02
CA ASN A 304 0.54 -17.21 -15.03
C ASN A 304 -0.13 -18.56 -15.27
N ALA A 305 -1.28 -18.77 -14.62
CA ALA A 305 -2.05 -20.00 -14.74
C ALA A 305 -2.55 -20.30 -16.16
N LYS A 306 -2.77 -19.29 -17.02
CA LYS A 306 -3.30 -19.49 -18.39
C LYS A 306 -2.33 -20.24 -19.30
N ILE A 307 -1.04 -20.14 -19.01
CA ILE A 307 0.04 -20.82 -19.76
C ILE A 307 0.79 -21.85 -18.90
N ASP A 308 0.21 -22.21 -17.75
CA ASP A 308 0.82 -23.15 -16.80
C ASP A 308 2.24 -22.68 -16.36
N MET A 309 2.41 -21.38 -16.09
CA MET A 309 3.63 -20.83 -15.49
C MET A 309 3.46 -20.79 -13.97
N THR A 310 3.85 -21.86 -13.28
CA THR A 310 3.79 -22.00 -11.82
C THR A 310 5.06 -21.47 -11.12
N PHE A 311 5.03 -21.32 -9.79
CA PHE A 311 6.20 -20.96 -8.98
C PHE A 311 7.39 -21.90 -9.26
N ALA A 312 7.19 -23.22 -9.14
CA ALA A 312 8.24 -24.19 -9.37
C ALA A 312 8.81 -24.15 -10.80
N LYS A 313 7.97 -23.94 -11.81
CA LYS A 313 8.40 -23.87 -13.22
C LYS A 313 9.23 -22.62 -13.50
N ALA A 314 8.76 -21.47 -13.03
CA ALA A 314 9.47 -20.20 -13.14
C ALA A 314 10.80 -20.25 -12.37
N LEU A 315 10.81 -20.78 -11.14
CA LEU A 315 12.02 -20.90 -10.32
C LEU A 315 13.09 -21.80 -10.99
N ARG A 316 12.69 -22.93 -11.59
CA ARG A 316 13.62 -23.75 -12.39
C ARG A 316 14.19 -23.00 -13.59
N ALA A 317 13.40 -22.13 -14.21
CA ALA A 317 13.87 -21.32 -15.33
C ALA A 317 14.87 -20.26 -14.86
N ILE A 318 14.57 -19.57 -13.76
CA ILE A 318 15.44 -18.57 -13.11
C ILE A 318 16.80 -19.17 -12.78
N LEU A 319 16.89 -20.39 -12.26
CA LEU A 319 18.17 -21.06 -11.97
C LEU A 319 19.07 -21.29 -13.20
N ARG A 320 18.55 -21.14 -14.42
CA ARG A 320 19.34 -21.19 -15.66
C ARG A 320 19.62 -19.81 -16.25
N GLN A 321 19.38 -18.74 -15.49
CA GLN A 321 19.59 -17.35 -15.88
C GLN A 321 20.75 -16.70 -15.13
N ASP A 322 21.61 -17.51 -14.50
CA ASP A 322 22.77 -17.03 -13.73
C ASP A 322 22.41 -16.01 -12.63
N PRO A 323 21.38 -16.27 -11.79
CA PRO A 323 21.01 -15.33 -10.73
C PRO A 323 22.01 -15.39 -9.58
N ASP A 324 22.20 -14.28 -8.88
CA ASP A 324 22.89 -14.26 -7.59
C ASP A 324 21.88 -14.31 -6.43
N VAL A 325 20.77 -13.58 -6.60
CA VAL A 325 19.72 -13.43 -5.60
C VAL A 325 18.37 -13.78 -6.22
N ILE A 326 17.61 -14.62 -5.53
CA ILE A 326 16.30 -15.09 -5.96
C ILE A 326 15.26 -14.69 -4.90
N MET A 327 14.20 -14.03 -5.32
CA MET A 327 13.03 -13.80 -4.47
C MET A 327 11.84 -14.65 -4.91
N ILE A 328 11.26 -15.40 -3.98
CA ILE A 328 10.09 -16.23 -4.19
C ILE A 328 8.93 -15.60 -3.42
N GLY A 329 7.90 -15.16 -4.14
CA GLY A 329 6.74 -14.48 -3.55
C GLY A 329 6.17 -15.22 -2.35
N GLU A 330 6.07 -16.55 -2.44
CA GLU A 330 5.74 -17.44 -1.32
C GLU A 330 6.08 -18.91 -1.61
N ILE A 331 6.31 -19.69 -0.56
CA ILE A 331 6.46 -21.14 -0.64
C ILE A 331 5.16 -21.79 -0.15
N ARG A 332 4.37 -22.34 -1.09
CA ARG A 332 3.08 -23.01 -0.77
C ARG A 332 3.18 -24.54 -0.73
N ASP A 333 4.14 -25.10 -1.45
CA ASP A 333 4.26 -26.54 -1.71
C ASP A 333 5.69 -27.04 -1.56
N LEU A 334 5.82 -28.37 -1.42
CA LEU A 334 7.11 -29.06 -1.28
C LEU A 334 8.01 -28.86 -2.50
N GLU A 335 7.45 -28.85 -3.70
CA GLU A 335 8.23 -28.74 -4.94
C GLU A 335 8.98 -27.41 -4.98
N THR A 336 8.29 -26.31 -4.70
CA THR A 336 8.89 -24.96 -4.61
C THR A 336 9.89 -24.89 -3.46
N ALA A 337 9.57 -25.47 -2.30
CA ALA A 337 10.47 -25.52 -1.15
C ALA A 337 11.78 -26.25 -1.46
N GLN A 338 11.71 -27.41 -2.12
CA GLN A 338 12.87 -28.19 -2.52
C GLN A 338 13.77 -27.43 -3.48
N ILE A 339 13.20 -26.75 -4.48
CA ILE A 339 14.00 -25.96 -5.43
C ILE A 339 14.66 -24.77 -4.71
N ALA A 340 13.96 -24.10 -3.80
CA ALA A 340 14.52 -23.00 -3.00
C ALA A 340 15.71 -23.45 -2.15
N VAL A 341 15.59 -24.62 -1.51
CA VAL A 341 16.67 -25.25 -0.73
C VAL A 341 17.85 -25.60 -1.62
N GLN A 342 17.63 -26.24 -2.76
CA GLN A 342 18.71 -26.56 -3.71
C GLN A 342 19.40 -25.31 -4.25
N ALA A 343 18.65 -24.25 -4.56
CA ALA A 343 19.21 -22.96 -4.98
C ALA A 343 20.16 -22.41 -3.91
N SER A 344 19.72 -22.42 -2.65
CA SER A 344 20.52 -21.90 -1.54
C SER A 344 21.82 -22.69 -1.27
N LEU A 345 21.81 -24.00 -1.52
CA LEU A 345 22.97 -24.87 -1.37
C LEU A 345 23.94 -24.78 -2.56
N THR A 346 23.46 -24.26 -3.69
CA THR A 346 24.25 -24.06 -4.92
C THR A 346 24.78 -22.65 -5.08
N GLY A 347 24.78 -21.86 -4.00
CA GLY A 347 25.44 -20.55 -3.97
C GLY A 347 24.52 -19.35 -4.19
N HIS A 348 23.20 -19.52 -4.12
CA HIS A 348 22.24 -18.43 -4.30
C HIS A 348 21.71 -17.90 -2.95
N LEU A 349 21.51 -16.59 -2.85
CA LEU A 349 20.72 -16.02 -1.74
C LEU A 349 19.24 -16.08 -2.11
N VAL A 350 18.43 -16.73 -1.29
CA VAL A 350 17.00 -16.92 -1.51
C VAL A 350 16.20 -16.18 -0.46
N LEU A 351 15.36 -15.24 -0.89
CA LEU A 351 14.38 -14.56 -0.05
C LEU A 351 12.99 -15.12 -0.36
N ALA A 352 12.22 -15.53 0.65
CA ALA A 352 10.88 -16.04 0.40
C ALA A 352 9.89 -15.70 1.52
N THR A 353 8.61 -15.87 1.24
CA THR A 353 7.58 -15.78 2.30
C THR A 353 6.95 -17.12 2.67
N LEU A 354 6.51 -17.20 3.93
CA LEU A 354 5.67 -18.26 4.46
C LEU A 354 4.49 -17.66 5.23
N HIS A 355 3.50 -18.51 5.50
CA HIS A 355 2.35 -18.18 6.32
C HIS A 355 2.39 -18.97 7.64
N THR A 356 3.23 -18.52 8.57
CA THR A 356 3.25 -19.00 9.96
C THR A 356 3.00 -17.86 10.93
N ASN A 357 2.60 -18.21 12.16
CA ASN A 357 2.25 -17.20 13.15
C ASN A 357 3.49 -16.55 13.77
N ASP A 358 4.54 -17.34 14.03
CA ASP A 358 5.83 -16.91 14.55
C ASP A 358 7.01 -17.42 13.71
N SER A 359 8.21 -17.01 14.11
CA SER A 359 9.44 -17.24 13.35
C SER A 359 9.94 -18.69 13.46
N VAL A 360 9.76 -19.33 14.62
CA VAL A 360 10.26 -20.69 14.86
C VAL A 360 9.40 -21.73 14.16
N SER A 361 8.06 -21.56 14.16
CA SER A 361 7.16 -22.48 13.45
C SER A 361 7.35 -22.50 11.92
N ALA A 362 8.07 -21.54 11.34
CA ALA A 362 8.46 -21.61 9.93
C ALA A 362 9.41 -22.78 9.64
N VAL A 363 10.26 -23.15 10.60
CA VAL A 363 11.14 -24.34 10.51
C VAL A 363 10.28 -25.59 10.44
N THR A 364 9.40 -25.78 11.43
CA THR A 364 8.48 -26.91 11.50
C THR A 364 7.60 -26.99 10.25
N ARG A 365 7.12 -25.84 9.76
CA ARG A 365 6.30 -25.80 8.54
C ARG A 365 7.02 -26.34 7.31
N LEU A 366 8.31 -26.07 7.16
CA LEU A 366 9.11 -26.62 6.05
C LEU A 366 9.35 -28.12 6.23
N VAL A 367 9.60 -28.58 7.45
CA VAL A 367 9.73 -30.01 7.77
C VAL A 367 8.40 -30.74 7.49
N ASP A 368 7.27 -30.19 7.92
CA ASP A 368 5.91 -30.71 7.67
C ASP A 368 5.55 -30.76 6.18
N MET A 369 6.08 -29.83 5.38
CA MET A 369 5.92 -29.89 3.92
C MET A 369 6.71 -31.06 3.30
N GLY A 370 7.72 -31.58 4.00
CA GLY A 370 8.60 -32.67 3.54
C GLY A 370 10.02 -32.23 3.19
N VAL A 371 10.46 -31.04 3.64
CA VAL A 371 11.87 -30.65 3.52
C VAL A 371 12.69 -31.38 4.57
N GLU A 372 13.71 -32.11 4.13
CA GLU A 372 14.60 -32.86 5.02
C GLU A 372 15.33 -31.92 6.02
N PRO A 373 15.29 -32.19 7.33
CA PRO A 373 15.87 -31.31 8.36
C PRO A 373 17.35 -30.99 8.16
N PHE A 374 18.14 -31.94 7.64
CA PHE A 374 19.57 -31.72 7.37
C PHE A 374 19.83 -30.73 6.22
N LEU A 375 18.92 -30.65 5.24
CA LEU A 375 19.01 -29.63 4.20
C LEU A 375 18.67 -28.27 4.79
N LEU A 376 17.62 -28.21 5.61
CA LEU A 376 17.18 -26.96 6.22
C LEU A 376 18.23 -26.37 7.17
N SER A 377 18.88 -27.21 7.98
CA SER A 377 19.93 -26.79 8.91
C SER A 377 21.17 -26.22 8.21
N SER A 378 21.43 -26.61 6.96
CA SER A 378 22.53 -26.08 6.16
C SER A 378 22.12 -24.83 5.36
N SER A 379 20.87 -24.77 4.88
CA SER A 379 20.39 -23.67 4.03
C SER A 379 19.82 -22.45 4.76
N LEU A 380 19.12 -22.61 5.89
CA LEU A 380 18.36 -21.52 6.52
C LEU A 380 19.30 -20.56 7.26
N LEU A 381 19.19 -19.27 6.95
CA LEU A 381 19.97 -18.20 7.62
C LEU A 381 19.15 -17.54 8.74
N GLY A 382 17.86 -17.31 8.49
CA GLY A 382 16.97 -16.73 9.48
C GLY A 382 15.53 -16.60 9.01
N VAL A 383 14.64 -16.38 9.99
CA VAL A 383 13.21 -16.18 9.79
C VAL A 383 12.80 -14.90 10.50
N LEU A 384 12.24 -13.95 9.74
CA LEU A 384 11.63 -12.73 10.24
C LEU A 384 10.11 -12.90 10.30
N ALA A 385 9.56 -13.11 11.48
CA ALA A 385 8.12 -13.00 11.70
C ALA A 385 7.73 -11.53 11.92
N GLN A 386 6.61 -11.13 11.32
CA GLN A 386 6.13 -9.76 11.44
C GLN A 386 4.61 -9.62 11.52
N ARG A 387 4.19 -8.51 12.14
CA ARG A 387 2.82 -7.98 12.14
C ARG A 387 2.86 -6.46 11.98
N LEU A 388 1.72 -5.88 11.61
CA LEU A 388 1.55 -4.43 11.57
C LEU A 388 0.61 -3.99 12.69
N VAL A 389 1.07 -3.05 13.52
CA VAL A 389 0.25 -2.34 14.49
C VAL A 389 -0.14 -0.97 13.94
N ARG A 390 -1.35 -0.52 14.22
CA ARG A 390 -1.80 0.83 13.87
C ARG A 390 -1.14 1.88 14.77
N ARG A 391 -0.77 3.03 14.20
CA ARG A 391 -0.18 4.13 14.96
C ARG A 391 -1.26 5.04 15.51
N LEU A 392 -1.15 5.42 16.77
CA LEU A 392 -2.03 6.38 17.43
C LEU A 392 -2.04 7.70 16.68
N CYS A 393 -3.23 8.28 16.50
CA CYS A 393 -3.39 9.59 15.89
C CYS A 393 -2.67 10.65 16.76
N PRO A 394 -1.71 11.42 16.20
CA PRO A 394 -0.97 12.40 16.98
C PRO A 394 -1.85 13.53 17.52
N ASN A 395 -3.02 13.77 16.90
CA ASN A 395 -3.90 14.89 17.24
C ASN A 395 -4.87 14.58 18.39
N CYS A 396 -5.21 13.31 18.62
CA CYS A 396 -6.22 12.94 19.62
C CYS A 396 -5.76 11.87 20.61
N LYS A 397 -4.52 11.37 20.52
CA LYS A 397 -4.02 10.40 21.49
C LYS A 397 -3.97 11.01 22.89
N THR A 398 -4.42 10.26 23.89
CA THR A 398 -4.30 10.63 25.30
C THR A 398 -3.60 9.53 26.07
N SER A 399 -3.18 9.85 27.30
CA SER A 399 -2.58 8.90 28.21
C SER A 399 -3.14 9.04 29.61
N THR A 400 -3.26 7.91 30.31
CA THR A 400 -3.52 7.86 31.75
C THR A 400 -2.35 7.18 32.45
N VAL A 401 -2.00 7.62 33.65
CA VAL A 401 -0.96 6.98 34.46
C VAL A 401 -1.65 6.18 35.56
N ASP A 402 -1.32 4.89 35.69
CA ASP A 402 -1.86 4.06 36.77
C ASP A 402 -1.15 4.32 38.11
N GLU A 403 -1.66 3.72 39.19
CA GLU A 403 -1.09 3.86 40.54
C GLU A 403 0.36 3.35 40.65
N GLN A 404 0.81 2.55 39.69
CA GLN A 404 2.16 1.99 39.60
C GLN A 404 3.09 2.86 38.74
N GLY A 405 2.58 3.96 38.18
CA GLY A 405 3.34 4.88 37.33
C GLY A 405 3.44 4.46 35.86
N HIS A 406 2.73 3.42 35.42
CA HIS A 406 2.73 3.02 34.01
C HIS A 406 1.79 3.89 33.19
N THR A 407 2.27 4.31 32.02
CA THR A 407 1.50 5.12 31.07
C THR A 407 0.68 4.22 30.15
N HIS A 408 -0.64 4.38 30.17
CA HIS A 408 -1.60 3.71 29.29
C HIS A 408 -2.07 4.69 28.23
N TRP A 409 -1.89 4.35 26.95
CA TRP A 409 -2.26 5.20 25.82
C TRP A 409 -3.62 4.81 25.26
N HIS A 410 -4.45 5.80 24.93
CA HIS A 410 -5.82 5.61 24.48
C HIS A 410 -6.06 6.22 23.09
N ALA A 411 -6.89 5.53 22.30
CA ALA A 411 -7.30 5.94 20.97
C ALA A 411 -8.70 6.59 21.01
N ASN A 412 -8.77 7.93 21.12
CA ASN A 412 -10.06 8.63 21.30
C ASN A 412 -10.85 8.88 20.01
N GLY A 413 -10.17 9.03 18.88
CA GLY A 413 -10.79 9.45 17.62
C GLY A 413 -10.99 10.96 17.50
N CYS A 414 -10.82 11.46 16.27
CA CYS A 414 -11.12 12.82 15.83
C CYS A 414 -11.31 12.81 14.29
N ASP A 415 -11.76 13.90 13.71
CA ASP A 415 -12.02 14.01 12.26
C ASP A 415 -10.79 13.64 11.42
N GLN A 416 -9.59 14.04 11.87
CA GLN A 416 -8.32 13.76 11.19
C GLN A 416 -7.98 12.28 11.04
N CYS A 417 -8.50 11.42 11.93
CA CYS A 417 -8.32 9.97 11.85
C CYS A 417 -9.60 9.23 11.47
N GLY A 418 -10.64 9.95 11.05
CA GLY A 418 -11.98 9.40 10.79
C GLY A 418 -12.56 8.71 12.02
N HIS A 419 -12.41 9.32 13.19
CA HIS A 419 -12.90 8.84 14.49
C HIS A 419 -12.36 7.47 14.96
N THR A 420 -11.29 6.95 14.34
CA THR A 420 -10.72 5.64 14.75
C THR A 420 -9.67 5.73 15.85
N GLY A 421 -9.05 6.89 16.01
CA GLY A 421 -7.93 7.11 16.92
C GLY A 421 -6.58 6.65 16.38
N TYR A 422 -6.50 6.19 15.11
CA TYR A 422 -5.26 5.72 14.48
C TYR A 422 -5.04 6.32 13.09
N ILE A 423 -3.78 6.57 12.73
CA ILE A 423 -3.34 7.01 11.39
C ILE A 423 -2.03 6.29 11.02
N GLY A 424 -2.08 5.43 10.01
CA GLY A 424 -0.93 4.69 9.51
C GLY A 424 -0.57 3.47 10.35
N ARG A 425 0.45 2.74 9.91
CA ARG A 425 0.89 1.46 10.51
C ARG A 425 2.41 1.40 10.67
N THR A 426 2.88 0.60 11.62
CA THR A 426 4.31 0.31 11.80
C THR A 426 4.50 -1.18 12.11
N GLY A 427 5.67 -1.72 11.81
CA GLY A 427 5.97 -3.14 12.03
C GLY A 427 6.34 -3.46 13.48
N VAL A 428 5.97 -4.67 13.89
CA VAL A 428 6.57 -5.38 15.04
C VAL A 428 7.20 -6.66 14.52
N TYR A 429 8.37 -6.99 15.05
CA TYR A 429 9.25 -7.98 14.45
C TYR A 429 9.77 -8.99 15.47
N GLU A 430 9.96 -10.21 15.00
CA GLU A 430 10.66 -11.29 15.70
C GLU A 430 11.61 -11.93 14.69
N LEU A 431 12.91 -11.81 14.94
CA LEU A 431 13.95 -12.29 14.04
C LEU A 431 14.68 -13.48 14.68
N PHE A 432 14.40 -14.67 14.18
CA PHE A 432 15.07 -15.90 14.54
C PHE A 432 16.26 -16.13 13.59
N THR A 433 17.48 -16.04 14.11
CA THR A 433 18.70 -16.22 13.33
C THR A 433 19.33 -17.57 13.63
N ILE A 434 19.81 -18.25 12.58
CA ILE A 434 20.34 -19.61 12.69
C ILE A 434 21.84 -19.58 12.97
N ASP A 435 22.21 -19.91 14.21
CA ASP A 435 23.59 -20.15 14.65
C ASP A 435 23.93 -21.65 14.68
N ASP A 436 25.18 -22.02 14.95
CA ASP A 436 25.65 -23.42 14.91
C ASP A 436 24.87 -24.37 15.86
N GLU A 437 24.45 -23.88 17.02
CA GLU A 437 23.66 -24.68 17.95
C GLU A 437 22.24 -24.86 17.43
N LEU A 438 21.61 -23.80 16.92
CA LEU A 438 20.28 -23.89 16.29
C LEU A 438 20.32 -24.74 15.02
N ARG A 439 21.41 -24.74 14.23
CA ARG A 439 21.59 -25.68 13.12
C ARG A 439 21.54 -27.12 13.60
N THR A 440 22.22 -27.42 14.71
CA THR A 440 22.20 -28.75 15.32
C THR A 440 20.80 -29.12 15.82
N MET A 441 20.10 -28.17 16.42
CA MET A 441 18.72 -28.37 16.89
C MET A 441 17.74 -28.62 15.74
N VAL A 442 17.86 -27.89 14.63
CA VAL A 442 17.07 -28.13 13.41
C VAL A 442 17.37 -29.52 12.84
N HIS A 443 18.65 -29.90 12.77
CA HIS A 443 19.06 -31.22 12.28
C HIS A 443 18.51 -32.38 13.11
N ASN A 444 18.47 -32.22 14.43
CA ASN A 444 17.97 -33.23 15.38
C ASN A 444 16.46 -33.18 15.60
N GLU A 445 15.73 -32.30 14.88
CA GLU A 445 14.29 -32.11 15.03
C GLU A 445 13.87 -31.78 16.48
N ASN A 446 14.65 -30.95 17.15
CA ASN A 446 14.30 -30.44 18.47
C ASN A 446 12.97 -29.68 18.44
N SER A 447 12.29 -29.63 19.58
CA SER A 447 10.99 -28.98 19.67
C SER A 447 11.08 -27.46 19.46
N GLU A 448 10.00 -26.86 18.95
CA GLU A 448 9.91 -25.40 18.81
C GLU A 448 10.16 -24.65 20.13
N ALA A 449 9.73 -25.23 21.25
CA ALA A 449 9.92 -24.66 22.57
C ALA A 449 11.41 -24.56 22.94
N GLU A 450 12.18 -25.62 22.68
CA GLU A 450 13.62 -25.65 22.93
C GLU A 450 14.35 -24.65 22.02
N MET A 451 14.04 -24.64 20.72
CA MET A 451 14.64 -23.69 19.77
C MET A 451 14.35 -22.24 20.15
N ARG A 452 13.10 -21.95 20.53
CA ARG A 452 12.68 -20.61 20.97
C ARG A 452 13.40 -20.19 22.25
N GLN A 453 13.47 -21.07 23.25
CA GLN A 453 14.20 -20.80 24.48
C GLN A 453 15.67 -20.49 24.20
N ARG A 454 16.30 -21.26 23.31
CA ARG A 454 17.71 -21.08 22.94
C ARG A 454 17.95 -19.78 22.16
N ALA A 455 17.04 -19.39 21.28
CA ALA A 455 17.13 -18.10 20.59
C ALA A 455 16.90 -16.91 21.54
N GLN A 456 15.93 -17.01 22.45
CA GLN A 456 15.67 -15.99 23.47
C GLN A 456 16.86 -15.82 24.41
N ALA A 457 17.52 -16.92 24.80
CA ALA A 457 18.75 -16.86 25.60
C ALA A 457 19.90 -16.09 24.90
N LYS A 458 19.88 -16.01 23.56
CA LYS A 458 20.80 -15.18 22.76
C LYS A 458 20.29 -13.79 22.41
N GLY A 459 19.17 -13.37 23.00
CA GLY A 459 18.62 -12.03 22.87
C GLY A 459 17.57 -11.86 21.78
N MET A 460 17.06 -12.95 21.18
CA MET A 460 15.86 -12.87 20.35
C MET A 460 14.69 -12.36 21.21
N LYS A 461 14.00 -11.34 20.71
CA LYS A 461 12.74 -10.85 21.27
C LYS A 461 11.57 -11.40 20.46
N ASN A 462 10.51 -11.82 21.14
CA ASN A 462 9.26 -12.15 20.45
C ASN A 462 8.54 -10.87 19.97
N MET A 463 7.56 -11.02 19.09
CA MET A 463 6.84 -9.86 18.52
C MET A 463 6.16 -8.98 19.58
N ARG A 464 5.70 -9.57 20.70
CA ARG A 464 5.06 -8.83 21.79
C ARG A 464 6.07 -7.99 22.57
N GLU A 465 7.24 -8.55 22.87
CA GLU A 465 8.38 -7.86 23.49
C GLU A 465 8.91 -6.73 22.61
N ASP A 466 9.04 -6.94 21.30
CA ASP A 466 9.37 -5.86 20.36
C ASP A 466 8.31 -4.76 20.39
N GLY A 467 7.03 -5.13 20.28
CA GLY A 467 5.92 -4.20 20.26
C GLY A 467 5.74 -3.36 21.53
N GLN A 468 6.23 -3.83 22.68
CA GLN A 468 6.19 -3.05 23.93
C GLN A 468 6.90 -1.69 23.79
N ARG A 469 7.96 -1.58 22.98
CA ARG A 469 8.63 -0.28 22.75
C ARG A 469 7.71 0.74 22.08
N TRP A 470 6.77 0.28 21.24
CA TRP A 470 5.77 1.15 20.61
C TRP A 470 4.68 1.57 21.58
N VAL A 471 4.32 0.71 22.54
CA VAL A 471 3.41 1.07 23.63
C VAL A 471 4.07 2.09 24.56
N GLN A 472 5.32 1.85 24.96
CA GLN A 472 6.07 2.76 25.84
C GLN A 472 6.28 4.16 25.23
N SER A 473 6.56 4.23 23.93
CA SER A 473 6.72 5.51 23.20
C SER A 473 5.40 6.22 22.86
N GLY A 474 4.24 5.61 23.15
CA GLY A 474 2.94 6.15 22.75
C GLY A 474 2.73 6.19 21.24
N THR A 475 3.33 5.23 20.54
CA THR A 475 3.14 5.01 19.11
C THR A 475 1.90 4.15 18.84
N THR A 476 1.59 3.18 19.69
CA THR A 476 0.40 2.32 19.61
C THR A 476 -0.18 2.09 21.01
N THR A 477 -1.39 1.54 21.10
CA THR A 477 -1.97 1.09 22.37
C THR A 477 -1.60 -0.36 22.70
N LEU A 478 -1.77 -0.74 23.97
CA LEU A 478 -1.59 -2.13 24.40
C LEU A 478 -2.64 -3.05 23.76
N GLU A 479 -3.89 -2.61 23.62
CA GLU A 479 -4.97 -3.38 22.99
C GLU A 479 -4.63 -3.71 21.55
N GLU A 480 -4.06 -2.76 20.81
CA GLU A 480 -3.66 -2.96 19.43
C GLU A 480 -2.48 -3.95 19.30
N LEU A 481 -1.52 -3.88 20.21
CA LEU A 481 -0.43 -4.86 20.27
C LEU A 481 -0.96 -6.27 20.59
N LEU A 482 -1.82 -6.37 21.60
CA LEU A 482 -2.44 -7.65 21.98
C LEU A 482 -3.28 -8.20 20.83
N ARG A 483 -4.01 -7.37 20.08
CA ARG A 483 -4.82 -7.79 18.92
C ARG A 483 -4.03 -8.54 17.86
N VAL A 484 -2.80 -8.10 17.57
CA VAL A 484 -1.99 -8.71 16.50
C VAL A 484 -1.04 -9.81 16.99
N THR A 485 -0.83 -9.90 18.30
CA THR A 485 0.02 -10.90 18.97
C THR A 485 -0.78 -11.91 19.78
N ARG A 486 -2.05 -12.17 19.45
CA ARG A 486 -2.95 -13.04 20.26
C ARG A 486 -2.53 -14.51 20.36
N ASP A 487 -1.55 -14.93 19.58
CA ASP A 487 -0.99 -16.28 19.63
C ASP A 487 0.01 -16.43 20.78
#